data_AF-A0A1G0RFB1-F1
#
_entry.id   AF-A0A1G0RFB1-F1
#
_cell.length_a   1.000
_cell.length_b   1.000
_cell.length_c   1.000
_cell.angle_alpha   90.00
_cell.angle_beta   90.00
_cell.angle_gamma   90.00
#
_symmetry.space_group_name_H-M   'P 1'
#
loop_
_entity.id
_entity.type
_entity.pdbx_description
1 polymer ?
#
loop_
_entity_poly.entity_id
_entity_poly.type
_entity_poly.pdbx_seq_one_letter_code
_entity_poly.pdbx_strand_id
1 'polypeptide(L)'
;MKLNVLLSPQNVDELYFTGKTTVVIDVLRASTVIVTALNNSTKEVIPVGTVEFAMKVSGNAFGGQTMIGGERNTKRIDGFNLGNSPLEYTADTVSKRSIILFTTNGSKAIVKAKFSENLFICCFNNIKSVAKHLVELGNDVEILCAGANGMFCIEDAVCAGRLISEIEEMNGDIA
;
A
#
# COMPACT_ATOMS: atom_id res chain seq x y z
N MET A 1 0.19 0.91 -23.34
CA MET A 1 -0.27 0.80 -21.94
C MET A 1 -1.07 2.05 -21.61
N LYS A 2 -2.31 1.93 -21.13
CA LYS A 2 -3.07 3.06 -20.59
C LYS A 2 -2.79 3.20 -19.10
N LEU A 3 -2.62 4.44 -18.65
CA LEU A 3 -2.38 4.80 -17.26
C LEU A 3 -3.52 5.70 -16.78
N ASN A 4 -4.26 5.27 -15.76
CA ASN A 4 -5.32 6.07 -15.15
C ASN A 4 -4.96 6.37 -13.70
N VAL A 5 -5.28 7.58 -13.22
CA VAL A 5 -5.00 7.99 -11.84
C VAL A 5 -6.30 8.33 -11.12
N LEU A 6 -6.58 7.58 -10.07
CA LEU A 6 -7.65 7.85 -9.11
C LEU A 6 -7.04 8.61 -7.94
N LEU A 7 -7.34 9.91 -7.83
CA LEU A 7 -6.79 10.79 -6.78
C LEU A 7 -7.38 10.54 -5.37
N SER A 8 -8.38 9.68 -5.27
CA SER A 8 -9.04 9.26 -4.04
C SER A 8 -9.90 8.01 -4.31
N PRO A 9 -10.09 7.12 -3.32
CA PRO A 9 -10.93 5.93 -3.47
C PRO A 9 -12.44 6.20 -3.46
N GLN A 10 -12.89 7.45 -3.28
CA GLN A 10 -14.30 7.79 -3.07
C GLN A 10 -15.20 7.54 -4.29
N ASN A 11 -14.66 7.66 -5.50
CA ASN A 11 -15.46 7.67 -6.73
C ASN A 11 -15.63 6.29 -7.37
N VAL A 12 -15.11 5.24 -6.72
CA VAL A 12 -15.14 3.87 -7.23
C VAL A 12 -15.55 2.90 -6.12
N ASP A 13 -16.15 1.78 -6.48
CA ASP A 13 -16.41 0.67 -5.57
C ASP A 13 -15.31 -0.41 -5.66
N GLU A 14 -15.45 -1.50 -4.91
CA GLU A 14 -14.47 -2.59 -4.95
C GLU A 14 -14.49 -3.35 -6.29
N LEU A 15 -15.65 -3.43 -6.94
CA LEU A 15 -15.84 -4.18 -8.19
C LEU A 15 -15.26 -3.45 -9.40
N TYR A 16 -15.09 -2.14 -9.33
CA TYR A 16 -14.35 -1.36 -10.32
C TYR A 16 -12.96 -1.94 -10.64
N PHE A 17 -12.31 -2.55 -9.65
CA PHE A 17 -10.96 -3.10 -9.78
C PHE A 17 -10.91 -4.53 -10.32
N THR A 18 -12.06 -5.20 -10.49
CA THR A 18 -12.09 -6.60 -10.92
C THR A 18 -11.37 -6.82 -12.25
N GLY A 19 -10.37 -7.71 -12.26
CA GLY A 19 -9.60 -8.06 -13.46
C GLY A 19 -8.59 -6.99 -13.91
N LYS A 20 -8.31 -5.98 -13.07
CA LYS A 20 -7.37 -4.90 -13.40
C LYS A 20 -6.01 -5.09 -12.73
N THR A 21 -4.98 -4.44 -13.30
CA THR A 21 -3.73 -4.18 -12.60
C THR A 21 -3.85 -2.85 -11.86
N THR A 22 -3.70 -2.89 -10.53
CA THR A 22 -3.86 -1.72 -9.67
C THR A 22 -2.60 -1.47 -8.86
N VAL A 23 -2.21 -0.20 -8.73
CA VAL A 23 -1.12 0.25 -7.87
C VAL A 23 -1.70 1.17 -6.81
N VAL A 24 -1.52 0.84 -5.53
CA VAL A 24 -1.97 1.69 -4.42
C VAL A 24 -0.82 2.51 -3.86
N ILE A 25 -1.07 3.80 -3.66
CA ILE A 25 -0.11 4.78 -3.13
C ILE A 25 -0.70 5.44 -1.88
N ASP A 26 0.02 5.36 -0.76
CA ASP A 26 -0.20 6.14 0.47
C ASP A 26 1.19 6.46 1.03
N VAL A 27 1.82 7.50 0.48
CA VAL A 27 3.22 7.83 0.77
C VAL A 27 3.40 8.15 2.26
N LEU A 28 2.43 8.85 2.85
CA LEU A 28 2.44 9.29 4.24
C LEU A 28 1.29 8.62 5.03
N ARG A 29 1.44 7.36 5.44
CA ARG A 29 2.70 6.57 5.49
C ARG A 29 2.54 5.11 5.10
N ALA A 30 1.34 4.65 4.76
CA ALA A 30 1.06 3.22 4.77
C ALA A 30 1.87 2.44 3.72
N SER A 31 1.98 2.93 2.48
CA SER A 31 2.76 2.23 1.45
C SER A 31 4.25 2.25 1.78
N THR A 32 4.76 3.36 2.30
CA THR A 32 6.15 3.46 2.79
C THR A 32 6.41 2.47 3.92
N VAL A 33 5.51 2.33 4.88
CA VAL A 33 5.61 1.35 5.97
C VAL A 33 5.62 -0.08 5.44
N ILE A 34 4.72 -0.43 4.53
CA ILE A 34 4.66 -1.78 3.92
C ILE A 34 5.98 -2.09 3.22
N VAL A 35 6.48 -1.17 2.39
CA VAL A 35 7.73 -1.36 1.64
C VAL A 35 8.93 -1.47 2.59
N THR A 36 9.01 -0.63 3.62
CA THR A 36 10.06 -0.73 4.64
C THR A 36 10.03 -2.07 5.39
N ALA A 37 8.84 -2.53 5.80
CA ALA A 37 8.69 -3.79 6.50
C ALA A 37 9.15 -4.98 5.64
N LEU A 38 8.72 -5.03 4.38
CA LEU A 38 9.11 -6.08 3.44
C LEU A 38 10.61 -6.05 3.14
N ASN A 39 11.20 -4.86 2.97
CA ASN A 39 12.64 -4.70 2.78
C ASN A 39 13.44 -5.18 4.00
N ASN A 40 12.85 -5.10 5.20
CA ASN A 40 13.40 -5.62 6.45
C ASN A 40 13.02 -7.08 6.74
N SER A 41 12.74 -7.87 5.69
CA SER A 41 12.52 -9.32 5.73
C SER A 41 11.31 -9.77 6.54
N THR A 42 10.29 -8.92 6.67
CA THR A 42 8.97 -9.33 7.15
C THR A 42 8.44 -10.46 6.28
N LYS A 43 7.77 -11.46 6.87
CA LYS A 43 7.20 -12.59 6.11
C LYS A 43 6.11 -12.12 5.15
N GLU A 44 5.19 -11.29 5.66
CA GLU A 44 4.07 -10.73 4.91
C GLU A 44 3.49 -9.52 5.66
N VAL A 45 2.80 -8.65 4.93
CA VAL A 45 1.96 -7.60 5.51
C VAL A 45 0.53 -7.85 5.06
N ILE A 46 -0.42 -7.82 5.99
CA ILE A 46 -1.84 -8.11 5.80
C ILE A 46 -2.62 -6.81 6.09
N PRO A 47 -2.93 -6.00 5.08
CA PRO A 47 -3.72 -4.79 5.24
C PRO A 47 -5.17 -5.14 5.57
N VAL A 48 -5.77 -4.42 6.52
CA VAL A 48 -7.15 -4.64 6.94
C VAL A 48 -7.95 -3.35 6.98
N GLY A 49 -9.25 -3.45 6.74
CA GLY A 49 -10.15 -2.30 6.62
C GLY A 49 -10.65 -1.75 7.96
N THR A 50 -10.57 -2.54 9.04
CA THR A 50 -11.06 -2.16 10.37
C THR A 50 -10.13 -2.67 11.49
N VAL A 51 -10.18 -1.99 12.64
CA VAL A 51 -9.39 -2.35 13.82
C VAL A 51 -9.91 -3.66 14.43
N GLU A 52 -11.23 -3.84 14.42
CA GLU A 52 -11.90 -5.03 14.93
C GLU A 52 -11.46 -6.27 14.15
N PHE A 53 -11.32 -6.13 12.83
CA PHE A 53 -10.80 -7.20 11.99
C PHE A 53 -9.30 -7.44 12.26
N ALA A 54 -8.51 -6.39 12.49
CA ALA A 54 -7.10 -6.53 12.87
C ALA A 54 -6.94 -7.40 14.14
N MET A 55 -7.72 -7.10 15.17
CA MET A 55 -7.72 -7.82 16.45
C MET A 55 -8.26 -9.25 16.31
N LYS A 56 -9.27 -9.46 15.45
CA LYS A 56 -9.83 -10.79 15.20
C LYS A 56 -8.83 -11.69 14.47
N VAL A 57 -8.12 -11.16 13.48
CA VAL A 57 -7.12 -11.93 12.73
C VAL A 57 -5.92 -12.24 13.62
N SER A 58 -5.47 -11.29 14.44
CA SER A 58 -4.33 -11.51 15.35
C SER A 58 -4.60 -12.57 16.40
N GLY A 59 -5.81 -12.60 16.98
CA GLY A 59 -6.20 -13.59 18.00
C GLY A 59 -6.23 -15.03 17.47
N ASN A 60 -6.36 -15.20 16.15
CA ASN A 60 -6.37 -16.51 15.49
C ASN A 60 -5.03 -16.86 14.83
N ALA A 61 -4.09 -15.92 14.74
CA ALA A 61 -2.88 -16.04 13.94
C ALA A 61 -1.64 -16.36 14.80
N PHE A 62 -1.18 -17.61 14.69
CA PHE A 62 0.20 -18.10 14.89
C PHE A 62 0.98 -17.57 16.12
N GLY A 63 1.14 -18.45 17.11
CA GLY A 63 1.73 -18.14 18.43
C GLY A 63 3.04 -17.34 18.40
N GLY A 64 2.92 -16.03 18.62
CA GLY A 64 4.04 -15.10 18.84
C GLY A 64 4.76 -14.59 17.58
N GLN A 65 4.39 -15.02 16.38
CA GLN A 65 5.02 -14.56 15.11
C GLN A 65 4.21 -13.52 14.34
N THR A 66 3.04 -13.14 14.87
CA THR A 66 2.17 -12.11 14.30
C THR A 66 2.26 -10.84 15.12
N MET A 67 2.44 -9.70 14.46
CA MET A 67 2.36 -8.37 15.08
C MET A 67 1.20 -7.58 14.48
N ILE A 68 0.59 -6.71 15.27
CA ILE A 68 -0.38 -5.74 14.79
C ILE A 68 0.28 -4.37 14.78
N GLY A 69 0.27 -3.73 13.61
CA GLY A 69 0.79 -2.39 13.41
C GLY A 69 -0.28 -1.48 12.84
N GLY A 70 -0.10 -0.17 13.01
CA GLY A 70 -1.04 0.77 12.41
C GLY A 70 -1.31 2.03 13.19
N GLU A 71 -2.24 2.81 12.66
CA GLU A 71 -2.65 4.06 13.24
C GLU A 71 -4.14 4.34 13.05
N ARG A 72 -4.67 5.21 13.92
CA ARG A 72 -5.90 5.95 13.71
C ARG A 72 -5.61 7.42 14.00
N ASN A 73 -5.91 8.31 13.06
CA ASN A 73 -5.64 9.74 13.18
C ASN A 73 -4.17 10.02 13.58
N THR A 74 -3.25 9.40 12.85
CA THR A 74 -1.78 9.44 12.95
C THR A 74 -1.18 8.90 14.24
N LYS A 75 -2.00 8.39 15.17
CA LYS A 75 -1.55 7.83 16.45
C LYS A 75 -1.63 6.31 16.43
N ARG A 76 -0.63 5.66 17.04
CA ARG A 76 -0.67 4.21 17.29
C ARG A 76 -1.92 3.87 18.10
N ILE A 77 -2.57 2.77 17.73
CA ILE A 77 -3.78 2.29 18.41
C ILE A 77 -3.40 1.54 19.69
N ASP A 78 -4.15 1.75 20.76
CA ASP A 78 -3.93 1.04 22.02
C ASP A 78 -4.06 -0.48 21.82
N GLY A 79 -3.08 -1.22 22.36
CA GLY A 79 -2.97 -2.66 22.17
C GLY A 79 -2.24 -3.10 20.89
N PHE A 80 -1.89 -2.18 19.98
CA PHE A 80 -1.03 -2.52 18.83
C PHE A 80 0.44 -2.56 19.23
N ASN A 81 1.21 -3.43 18.57
CA ASN A 81 2.65 -3.54 18.78
C ASN A 81 3.43 -2.38 18.14
N LEU A 82 2.99 -1.94 16.95
CA LEU A 82 3.68 -0.94 16.13
C LEU A 82 2.72 0.20 15.73
N GLY A 83 3.27 1.39 15.53
CA GLY A 83 2.55 2.52 14.93
C GLY A 83 2.53 2.44 13.40
N ASN A 84 2.39 3.59 12.75
CA ASN A 84 2.51 3.73 11.28
C ASN A 84 3.74 4.59 10.92
N SER A 85 4.81 4.50 11.71
CA SER A 85 6.10 5.13 11.40
C SER A 85 7.04 4.09 10.79
N PRO A 86 7.58 4.28 9.57
CA PRO A 86 8.53 3.33 8.97
C PRO A 86 9.74 3.00 9.85
N LEU A 87 10.16 3.93 10.72
CA LEU A 87 11.29 3.75 11.64
C LEU A 87 11.02 2.70 12.73
N GLU A 88 9.76 2.36 12.99
CA GLU A 88 9.40 1.28 13.93
C GLU A 88 9.59 -0.12 13.32
N TYR A 89 9.74 -0.23 12.00
CA TYR A 89 9.75 -1.49 11.27
C TYR A 89 11.18 -1.97 10.98
N THR A 90 12.06 -1.98 11.99
CA THR A 90 13.45 -2.43 11.86
C THR A 90 13.54 -3.95 11.67
N ALA A 91 14.62 -4.44 11.05
CA ALA A 91 14.84 -5.88 10.83
C ALA A 91 14.72 -6.70 12.12
N ASP A 92 15.31 -6.23 13.24
CA ASP A 92 15.22 -6.89 14.55
C ASP A 92 13.78 -7.00 15.06
N THR A 93 12.92 -6.05 14.68
CA THR A 93 11.53 -5.99 15.11
C THR A 93 10.62 -6.87 14.25
N VAL A 94 10.82 -6.86 12.92
CA VAL A 94 9.82 -7.41 11.99
C VAL A 94 10.27 -8.63 11.18
N SER A 95 11.56 -8.96 11.18
CA SER A 95 12.10 -10.05 10.36
C SER A 95 11.39 -11.38 10.66
N LYS A 96 10.96 -12.05 9.58
CA LYS A 96 10.22 -13.33 9.56
C LYS A 96 8.86 -13.33 10.28
N ARG A 97 8.37 -12.17 10.71
CA ARG A 97 7.05 -12.01 11.34
C ARG A 97 6.00 -11.65 10.30
N SER A 98 4.74 -11.99 10.56
CA SER A 98 3.60 -11.48 9.79
C SER A 98 3.08 -10.21 10.46
N ILE A 99 2.77 -9.17 9.68
CA ILE A 99 2.23 -7.91 10.22
C ILE A 99 0.81 -7.70 9.74
N ILE A 100 -0.13 -7.58 10.66
CA ILE A 100 -1.48 -7.10 10.36
C ILE A 100 -1.45 -5.58 10.44
N LEU A 101 -1.80 -4.89 9.35
CA LEU A 101 -1.68 -3.44 9.23
C LEU A 101 -3.04 -2.78 9.05
N PHE A 102 -3.42 -1.91 9.99
CA PHE A 102 -4.56 -1.02 9.85
C PHE A 102 -4.09 0.44 9.76
N THR A 103 -4.57 1.19 8.77
CA THR A 103 -4.42 2.63 8.72
C THR A 103 -5.75 3.29 8.34
N THR A 104 -5.83 4.59 8.60
CA THR A 104 -7.02 5.40 8.35
C THR A 104 -7.37 5.44 6.85
N ASN A 105 -6.33 5.48 6.00
CA ASN A 105 -6.45 5.66 4.54
C ASN A 105 -5.89 4.46 3.76
N GLY A 106 -4.56 4.25 3.77
CA GLY A 106 -3.90 3.28 2.89
C GLY A 106 -4.36 1.84 3.01
N SER A 107 -4.50 1.28 4.21
CA SER A 107 -4.98 -0.12 4.34
C SER A 107 -6.39 -0.29 3.80
N LYS A 108 -7.25 0.74 3.95
CA LYS A 108 -8.59 0.74 3.35
C LYS A 108 -8.54 0.88 1.84
N ALA A 109 -7.65 1.70 1.28
CA ALA A 109 -7.45 1.81 -0.16
C ALA A 109 -6.98 0.47 -0.77
N ILE A 110 -6.09 -0.24 -0.08
CA ILE A 110 -5.64 -1.58 -0.49
C ILE A 110 -6.79 -2.58 -0.46
N VAL A 111 -7.57 -2.61 0.64
CA VAL A 111 -8.76 -3.47 0.74
C VAL A 111 -9.81 -3.14 -0.32
N LYS A 112 -9.96 -1.86 -0.67
CA LYS A 112 -10.85 -1.41 -1.74
C LYS A 112 -10.46 -2.02 -3.10
N ALA A 113 -9.17 -2.15 -3.36
CA ALA A 113 -8.62 -2.70 -4.59
C ALA A 113 -8.43 -4.24 -4.57
N LYS A 114 -8.95 -4.95 -3.56
CA LYS A 114 -8.67 -6.40 -3.36
C LYS A 114 -9.09 -7.33 -4.50
N PHE A 115 -10.01 -6.90 -5.37
CA PHE A 115 -10.46 -7.70 -6.52
C PHE A 115 -9.61 -7.49 -7.79
N SER A 116 -8.56 -6.66 -7.71
CA SER A 116 -7.56 -6.54 -8.78
C SER A 116 -6.96 -7.90 -9.11
N GLU A 117 -6.70 -8.15 -10.39
CA GLU A 117 -5.95 -9.33 -10.81
C GLU A 117 -4.50 -9.24 -10.30
N ASN A 118 -3.92 -8.04 -10.43
CA ASN A 118 -2.59 -7.72 -9.90
C ASN A 118 -2.70 -6.48 -9.03
N LEU A 119 -2.24 -6.57 -7.77
CA LEU A 119 -2.28 -5.45 -6.82
C LEU A 119 -0.88 -5.17 -6.29
N PHE A 120 -0.38 -3.97 -6.58
CA PHE A 120 0.95 -3.52 -6.18
C PHE A 120 0.87 -2.36 -5.19
N ILE A 121 1.90 -2.25 -4.35
CA ILE A 121 2.07 -1.15 -3.40
C ILE A 121 3.26 -0.31 -3.85
N CYS A 122 3.05 1.00 -4.00
CA CYS A 122 4.09 1.92 -4.46
C CYS A 122 4.28 3.09 -3.49
N CYS A 123 5.55 3.47 -3.33
CA CYS A 123 6.00 4.69 -2.68
C CYS A 123 7.31 5.14 -3.36
N PHE A 124 7.89 6.26 -2.95
CA PHE A 124 9.16 6.72 -3.51
C PHE A 124 10.31 5.71 -3.36
N ASN A 125 10.31 4.88 -2.32
CA ASN A 125 11.41 3.94 -2.04
C ASN A 125 11.49 2.76 -3.03
N ASN A 126 10.38 2.37 -3.67
CA ASN A 126 10.33 1.23 -4.60
C ASN A 126 9.83 1.59 -6.00
N ILE A 127 9.67 2.87 -6.30
CA ILE A 127 9.01 3.35 -7.52
C ILE A 127 9.59 2.78 -8.81
N LYS A 128 10.93 2.72 -8.92
CA LYS A 128 11.63 2.16 -10.09
C LYS A 128 11.37 0.67 -10.27
N SER A 129 11.31 -0.07 -9.16
CA SER A 129 11.04 -1.51 -9.19
C SER A 129 9.60 -1.78 -9.61
N VAL A 130 8.65 -0.97 -9.13
CA VAL A 130 7.24 -1.06 -9.52
C VAL A 130 7.08 -0.70 -11.00
N ALA A 131 7.65 0.43 -11.44
CA ALA A 131 7.61 0.87 -12.83
C ALA A 131 8.13 -0.22 -13.78
N LYS A 132 9.32 -0.76 -13.51
CA LYS A 132 9.91 -1.84 -14.29
C LYS A 132 8.98 -3.06 -14.39
N HIS A 133 8.42 -3.49 -13.26
CA HIS A 133 7.55 -4.66 -13.24
C HIS A 133 6.22 -4.43 -13.99
N LEU A 134 5.66 -3.22 -13.92
CA LEU A 134 4.46 -2.86 -14.67
C LEU A 134 4.72 -2.86 -16.18
N VAL A 135 5.87 -2.33 -16.62
CA VAL A 135 6.31 -2.36 -18.02
C VAL A 135 6.45 -3.80 -18.52
N GLU A 136 7.11 -4.67 -17.75
CA GLU A 136 7.25 -6.10 -18.06
C GLU A 136 5.89 -6.81 -18.15
N LEU A 137 4.93 -6.44 -17.29
CA LEU A 137 3.58 -7.01 -17.29
C LEU A 137 2.75 -6.55 -18.52
N GLY A 138 2.97 -5.33 -19.01
CA GLY A 138 2.36 -4.82 -20.24
C GLY A 138 0.85 -4.51 -20.19
N ASN A 139 0.20 -4.67 -19.03
CA ASN A 139 -1.23 -4.42 -18.82
C ASN A 139 -1.54 -2.92 -18.65
N ASP A 140 -2.80 -2.53 -18.88
CA ASP A 140 -3.31 -1.22 -18.45
C ASP A 140 -3.29 -1.11 -16.92
N VAL A 141 -3.01 0.08 -16.38
CA VAL A 141 -2.77 0.30 -14.95
C VAL A 141 -3.70 1.35 -14.35
N GLU A 142 -4.35 0.99 -13.23
CA GLU A 142 -5.07 1.90 -12.34
C GLU A 142 -4.16 2.31 -11.18
N ILE A 143 -3.80 3.59 -11.08
CA ILE A 143 -3.03 4.13 -9.96
C ILE A 143 -4.00 4.76 -8.96
N LEU A 144 -4.19 4.09 -7.82
CA LEU A 144 -5.07 4.52 -6.74
C LEU A 144 -4.28 5.24 -5.64
N CYS A 145 -4.44 6.56 -5.58
CA CYS A 145 -4.01 7.35 -4.43
C CYS A 145 -4.98 7.11 -3.27
N ALA A 146 -4.46 6.81 -2.08
CA ALA A 146 -5.28 6.59 -0.90
C ALA A 146 -5.94 7.89 -0.42
N GLY A 147 -5.23 9.02 -0.58
CA GLY A 147 -5.69 10.32 -0.11
C GLY A 147 -5.83 10.36 1.42
N ALA A 148 -6.52 11.39 1.92
CA ALA A 148 -6.79 11.54 3.34
C ALA A 148 -8.22 12.00 3.56
N ASN A 149 -8.97 11.26 4.39
CA ASN A 149 -10.36 11.57 4.70
C ASN A 149 -11.23 11.72 3.44
N GLY A 150 -10.93 10.93 2.39
CA GLY A 150 -11.63 10.98 1.10
C GLY A 150 -11.18 12.09 0.15
N MET A 151 -10.26 12.95 0.57
CA MET A 151 -9.73 14.07 -0.21
C MET A 151 -8.38 13.72 -0.85
N PHE A 152 -8.06 14.44 -1.93
CA PHE A 152 -6.76 14.42 -2.58
C PHE A 152 -5.60 14.69 -1.60
N CYS A 153 -4.47 14.02 -1.80
CA CYS A 153 -3.21 14.27 -1.12
C CYS A 153 -2.08 14.49 -2.13
N ILE A 154 -1.30 15.54 -1.91
CA ILE A 154 -0.31 16.01 -2.89
C ILE A 154 0.85 15.03 -3.03
N GLU A 155 1.30 14.44 -1.93
CA GLU A 155 2.39 13.48 -1.89
C GLU A 155 2.05 12.21 -2.68
N ASP A 156 0.81 11.72 -2.58
CA ASP A 156 0.34 10.55 -3.32
C ASP A 156 0.30 10.86 -4.82
N ALA A 157 -0.22 12.03 -5.19
CA ALA A 157 -0.32 12.46 -6.58
C ALA A 157 1.06 12.72 -7.21
N VAL A 158 2.00 13.31 -6.47
CA VAL A 158 3.39 13.48 -6.93
C VAL A 158 4.06 12.12 -7.10
N CYS A 159 3.83 11.17 -6.19
CA CYS A 159 4.33 9.81 -6.34
C CYS A 159 3.70 9.09 -7.54
N ALA A 160 2.41 9.28 -7.79
CA ALA A 160 1.72 8.74 -8.98
C ALA A 160 2.29 9.32 -10.28
N GLY A 161 2.47 10.64 -10.35
CA GLY A 161 3.09 11.30 -11.50
C GLY A 161 4.52 10.81 -11.74
N ARG A 162 5.32 10.65 -10.67
CA ARG A 162 6.66 10.09 -10.78
C ARG A 162 6.65 8.64 -11.27
N LEU A 163 5.69 7.82 -10.86
CA LEU A 163 5.57 6.44 -11.31
C LEU A 163 5.28 6.40 -12.81
N ILE A 164 4.39 7.27 -13.29
CA ILE A 164 4.08 7.44 -14.72
C ILE A 164 5.34 7.82 -15.49
N SER A 165 6.10 8.84 -15.03
CA SER A 165 7.34 9.25 -15.70
C SER A 165 8.36 8.11 -15.78
N GLU A 166 8.55 7.32 -14.72
CA GLU A 166 9.48 6.17 -14.75
C GLU A 166 9.00 5.07 -15.73
N ILE A 167 7.67 4.86 -15.88
CA ILE A 167 7.11 3.92 -16.86
C ILE A 167 7.34 4.42 -18.29
N GLU A 168 7.10 5.71 -18.55
CA GLU A 168 7.30 6.34 -19.87
C GLU A 168 8.77 6.30 -20.29
N GLU A 169 9.69 6.67 -19.39
CA GLU A 169 11.14 6.60 -19.61
C GLU A 169 11.59 5.17 -19.98
N MET A 170 11.00 4.13 -19.38
CA MET A 170 11.34 2.73 -19.66
C MET A 170 10.72 2.20 -20.96
N ASN A 171 9.56 2.72 -21.38
CA ASN A 171 8.90 2.31 -22.62
C ASN A 171 9.54 2.91 -23.88
N GLY A 172 10.45 3.89 -23.73
CA GLY A 172 11.22 4.45 -24.83
C GLY A 172 10.54 5.58 -25.60
N ASP A 173 9.36 6.03 -25.17
CA ASP A 173 8.75 7.28 -25.65
C ASP A 173 9.26 8.43 -24.79
N ILE A 174 10.36 9.02 -25.25
CA ILE A 174 10.76 10.37 -24.86
C ILE A 174 9.63 11.30 -25.34
N ALA A 175 9.12 12.12 -24.43
CA ALA A 175 8.18 13.21 -24.69
C ALA A 175 8.43 13.95 -26.02
#